data_AF-A0A8S0ZKP6-F1
#
_entry.id   AF-A0A8S0ZKP6-F1
#
_cell.length_a   1.000
_cell.length_b   1.000
_cell.length_c   1.000
_cell.angle_alpha   90.00
_cell.angle_beta   90.00
_cell.angle_gamma   90.00
#
_symmetry.space_group_name_H-M   'P 1'
#
loop_
_entity.id
_entity.type
_entity.pdbx_description
1 polymer ?
#
loop_
_entity_poly.entity_id
_entity_poly.type
_entity_poly.pdbx_seq_one_letter_code
_entity_poly.pdbx_strand_id
1 'polypeptide(L)'
;MLKYISEHGELEVLNSILNVFISKSEKEKFMSQIEVLEKANKSDNVVVNYLLNLPSIRDSLWFETGVANQKIATDYVYLYKHKMIMGSWAIEKNDTVDSIMLSIDIIKYGYNLLTNFEPSQITVYQSTKKYVQVNTVSDIAKPIYHCSESVFENGWKKIKDLKLFEHFLVQNNINIVLLDELPEDVKMLVIALIYFARKKISENIQVTKEVYCFIISYVMLNAVFDEPQSASEIRNSITEKDFNTAKNITTKEKKYFVYDNDEAKRIFNENTLKTLAEIQYCLLHMNYLNTLCGSPFMKTRFHKTFNGTFIYKLLKDMNGRDEKEFIGELFKTAPSVLTFVNKLISTYEKLL
;
A
#
# COMPACT_ATOMS: atom_id res chain seq x y z
N MET A 1 -9.09 33.33 -9.06
CA MET A 1 -8.87 33.29 -7.59
C MET A 1 -7.51 33.87 -7.21
N LEU A 2 -6.38 33.32 -7.68
CA LEU A 2 -5.04 33.86 -7.34
C LEU A 2 -4.82 35.33 -7.76
N LYS A 3 -5.31 35.73 -8.95
CA LYS A 3 -5.27 37.13 -9.41
C LYS A 3 -6.15 38.07 -8.56
N TYR A 4 -7.27 37.56 -8.07
CA TYR A 4 -8.17 38.32 -7.17
C TYR A 4 -7.53 38.53 -5.80
N ILE A 5 -6.84 37.50 -5.28
CA ILE A 5 -6.11 37.55 -4.00
C ILE A 5 -4.93 38.52 -4.07
N SER A 6 -4.26 38.66 -5.22
CA SER A 6 -3.15 39.62 -5.38
C SER A 6 -3.58 41.09 -5.51
N GLU A 7 -4.85 41.34 -5.82
CA GLU A 7 -5.41 42.68 -6.10
C GLU A 7 -6.21 43.26 -4.92
N HIS A 8 -6.50 42.47 -3.87
CA HIS A 8 -7.35 42.86 -2.73
C HIS A 8 -6.63 42.64 -1.39
N GLY A 9 -6.98 43.44 -0.38
CA GLY A 9 -6.41 43.28 0.96
C GLY A 9 -6.88 41.97 1.64
N GLU A 10 -6.08 41.41 2.55
CA GLU A 10 -6.40 40.15 3.26
C GLU A 10 -7.81 40.15 3.86
N LEU A 11 -8.23 41.27 4.46
CA LEU A 11 -9.57 41.46 5.03
C LEU A 11 -10.70 41.39 4.00
N GLU A 12 -10.48 41.92 2.79
CA GLU A 12 -11.48 41.85 1.71
C GLU A 12 -11.60 40.43 1.16
N VAL A 13 -10.48 39.75 0.97
CA VAL A 13 -10.46 38.35 0.53
C VAL A 13 -11.13 37.45 1.56
N LEU A 14 -10.83 37.63 2.85
CA LEU A 14 -11.44 36.88 3.94
C LEU A 14 -12.95 37.09 4.00
N ASN A 15 -13.42 38.34 3.89
CA ASN A 15 -14.85 38.65 3.85
C ASN A 15 -15.55 38.04 2.64
N SER A 16 -14.92 38.07 1.47
CA SER A 16 -15.45 37.43 0.26
C SER A 16 -15.58 35.91 0.42
N ILE A 17 -14.60 35.24 1.05
CA ILE A 17 -14.65 33.80 1.34
C ILE A 17 -15.74 33.52 2.40
N LEU A 18 -15.83 34.32 3.45
CA LEU A 18 -16.83 34.19 4.50
C LEU A 18 -18.26 34.35 4.00
N ASN A 19 -18.45 35.09 2.91
CA ASN A 19 -19.76 35.26 2.26
C ASN A 19 -20.19 34.05 1.40
N VAL A 20 -19.26 33.15 1.04
CA VAL A 20 -19.58 31.91 0.32
C VAL A 20 -20.19 30.85 1.26
N PHE A 21 -19.87 30.89 2.55
CA PHE A 21 -20.43 29.96 3.53
C PHE A 21 -21.88 30.31 3.89
N ILE A 22 -22.76 29.31 3.78
CA ILE A 22 -24.21 29.48 3.93
C ILE A 22 -24.61 29.44 5.41
N SER A 23 -23.91 28.66 6.24
CA SER A 23 -24.24 28.51 7.66
C SER A 23 -23.23 29.19 8.60
N LYS A 24 -23.71 29.62 9.77
CA LYS A 24 -22.89 30.18 10.84
C LYS A 24 -21.84 29.18 11.35
N SER A 25 -22.19 27.90 11.43
CA SER A 25 -21.31 26.82 11.89
C SER A 25 -20.13 26.59 10.93
N GLU A 26 -20.36 26.66 9.61
CA GLU A 26 -19.27 26.56 8.62
C GLU A 26 -18.30 27.73 8.71
N LYS A 27 -18.82 28.96 8.92
CA LYS A 27 -17.99 30.16 9.15
C LYS A 27 -17.13 30.01 10.40
N GLU A 28 -17.72 29.58 11.51
CA GLU A 28 -17.01 29.35 12.78
C GLU A 28 -15.92 28.27 12.64
N LYS A 29 -16.22 27.15 11.95
CA LYS A 29 -15.24 26.10 11.69
C LYS A 29 -14.08 26.61 10.83
N PHE A 30 -14.37 27.35 9.76
CA PHE A 30 -13.34 27.94 8.91
C PHE A 30 -12.45 28.94 9.68
N MET A 31 -13.05 29.83 10.46
CA MET A 31 -12.30 30.78 11.30
C MET A 31 -11.43 30.08 12.33
N SER A 32 -11.93 29.00 12.96
CA SER A 32 -11.12 28.22 13.90
C SER A 32 -9.89 27.58 13.23
N GLN A 33 -10.00 27.17 11.97
CA GLN A 33 -8.88 26.63 11.20
C GLN A 33 -7.88 27.73 10.82
N ILE A 34 -8.35 28.93 10.45
CA ILE A 34 -7.49 30.08 10.21
C ILE A 34 -6.73 30.47 11.47
N GLU A 35 -7.39 30.56 12.63
CA GLU A 35 -6.71 30.90 13.89
C GLU A 35 -5.62 29.87 14.26
N VAL A 36 -5.87 28.58 14.00
CA VAL A 36 -4.86 27.52 14.19
C VAL A 36 -3.68 27.73 13.25
N LEU A 37 -3.93 28.07 11.98
CA LEU A 37 -2.89 28.37 11.00
C LEU A 37 -2.12 29.65 11.34
N GLU A 38 -2.77 30.70 11.82
CA GLU A 38 -2.12 31.95 12.25
C GLU A 38 -1.28 31.74 13.50
N LYS A 39 -1.78 30.97 14.48
CA LYS A 39 -0.99 30.58 15.66
C LYS A 39 0.21 29.73 15.26
N ALA A 40 0.06 28.86 14.27
CA ALA A 40 1.17 28.09 13.71
C ALA A 40 2.15 28.99 12.95
N ASN A 41 1.68 29.99 12.20
CA ASN A 41 2.50 30.94 11.44
C ASN A 41 3.29 31.88 12.36
N LYS A 42 2.74 32.21 13.54
CA LYS A 42 3.43 32.96 14.59
C LYS A 42 4.45 32.13 15.38
N SER A 43 4.42 30.80 15.23
CA SER A 43 5.50 29.97 15.76
C SER A 43 6.66 30.02 14.77
N ASP A 44 7.88 30.26 15.25
CA ASP A 44 9.14 30.13 14.49
C ASP A 44 9.43 28.67 14.08
N ASN A 45 8.39 27.87 13.90
CA ASN A 45 8.49 26.50 13.47
C ASN A 45 8.84 26.50 11.98
N VAL A 46 10.08 26.14 11.71
CA VAL A 46 10.65 25.96 10.36
C VAL A 46 9.71 25.17 9.44
N VAL A 47 9.00 24.16 9.96
CA VAL A 47 8.06 23.35 9.18
C VAL A 47 6.85 24.16 8.72
N VAL A 48 6.30 25.03 9.58
CA VAL A 48 5.12 25.85 9.23
C VAL A 48 5.52 26.94 8.24
N ASN A 49 6.61 27.65 8.51
CA ASN A 49 7.14 28.68 7.60
C ASN A 49 7.49 28.11 6.23
N TYR A 50 8.01 26.88 6.19
CA TYR A 50 8.32 26.19 4.95
C TYR A 50 7.06 25.74 4.18
N LEU A 51 6.06 25.17 4.86
CA LEU A 51 4.79 24.77 4.23
C LEU A 51 4.04 25.96 3.62
N LEU A 52 4.17 27.14 4.23
CA LEU A 52 3.58 28.38 3.74
C LEU A 52 4.36 29.01 2.57
N ASN A 53 5.67 28.73 2.47
CA ASN A 53 6.58 29.34 1.49
C ASN A 53 7.30 28.28 0.64
N LEU A 54 6.53 27.34 0.04
CA LEU A 54 7.10 26.27 -0.79
C LEU A 54 8.02 26.85 -1.88
N PRO A 55 9.33 26.50 -1.89
CA PRO A 55 10.27 27.04 -2.85
C PRO A 55 9.90 26.62 -4.28
N SER A 56 10.01 27.57 -5.20
CA SER A 56 9.61 27.37 -6.60
C SER A 56 10.61 26.54 -7.42
N ILE A 57 11.89 26.49 -7.03
CA ILE A 57 12.97 25.80 -7.77
C ILE A 57 14.04 25.32 -6.77
N ARG A 58 14.36 24.01 -6.81
CA ARG A 58 15.30 23.27 -5.95
C ARG A 58 14.97 23.35 -4.45
N ASP A 59 14.40 22.27 -3.96
CA ASP A 59 13.95 22.12 -2.58
C ASP A 59 15.08 21.55 -1.72
N SER A 60 15.85 22.40 -1.04
CA SER A 60 16.89 21.96 -0.11
C SER A 60 16.35 21.22 1.11
N LEU A 61 15.04 21.28 1.35
CA LEU A 61 14.33 20.59 2.43
C LEU A 61 13.38 19.52 1.87
N TRP A 62 13.67 18.97 0.69
CA TRP A 62 12.81 17.99 0.02
C TRP A 62 12.48 16.79 0.90
N PHE A 63 13.43 16.38 1.75
CA PHE A 63 13.27 15.22 2.61
C PHE A 63 12.28 15.53 3.73
N GLU A 64 12.51 16.60 4.50
CA GLU A 64 11.62 17.06 5.57
C GLU A 64 10.22 17.35 5.04
N THR A 65 10.13 17.95 3.84
CA THR A 65 8.88 18.19 3.11
C THR A 65 8.18 16.89 2.75
N GLY A 66 8.92 15.91 2.26
CA GLY A 66 8.41 14.59 1.92
C GLY A 66 7.85 13.87 3.14
N VAL A 67 8.51 13.98 4.29
CA VAL A 67 8.04 13.42 5.57
C VAL A 67 6.78 14.14 6.05
N ALA A 68 6.81 15.48 6.10
CA ALA A 68 5.68 16.29 6.56
C ALA A 68 4.41 16.07 5.72
N ASN A 69 4.58 15.85 4.40
CA ASN A 69 3.49 15.57 3.47
C ASN A 69 3.15 14.07 3.32
N GLN A 70 3.67 13.21 4.20
CA GLN A 70 3.44 11.75 4.16
C GLN A 70 3.77 11.10 2.80
N LYS A 71 4.75 11.67 2.08
CA LYS A 71 5.30 11.12 0.84
C LYS A 71 6.42 10.13 1.11
N ILE A 72 7.15 10.31 2.20
CA ILE A 72 8.18 9.37 2.67
C ILE A 72 7.62 8.63 3.90
N ALA A 73 7.51 7.30 3.79
CA ALA A 73 7.09 6.46 4.90
C ALA A 73 8.15 6.46 6.02
N THR A 74 7.72 6.29 7.28
CA THR A 74 8.62 6.27 8.44
C THR A 74 9.77 5.27 8.26
N ASP A 75 9.49 4.08 7.73
CA ASP A 75 10.54 3.07 7.47
C ASP A 75 11.60 3.58 6.48
N TYR A 76 11.20 4.37 5.49
CA TYR A 76 12.12 5.00 4.54
C TYR A 76 12.86 6.20 5.15
N VAL A 77 12.30 6.84 6.19
CA VAL A 77 13.02 7.86 6.96
C VAL A 77 14.19 7.24 7.71
N TYR A 78 13.94 6.15 8.43
CA TYR A 78 14.98 5.39 9.11
C TYR A 78 16.01 4.85 8.14
N LEU A 79 15.55 4.33 7.00
CA LEU A 79 16.44 3.83 5.96
C LEU A 79 17.36 4.91 5.41
N TYR A 80 16.84 6.10 5.10
CA TYR A 80 17.64 7.21 4.57
C TYR A 80 18.62 7.78 5.61
N LYS A 81 18.14 8.10 6.83
CA LYS A 81 18.97 8.76 7.85
C LYS A 81 19.94 7.82 8.54
N HIS A 82 19.58 6.54 8.69
CA HIS A 82 20.33 5.60 9.52
C HIS A 82 20.79 4.35 8.78
N LYS A 83 20.46 4.18 7.49
CA LYS A 83 20.80 3.01 6.68
C LYS A 83 20.35 1.70 7.33
N MET A 84 19.20 1.72 7.99
CA MET A 84 18.67 0.55 8.68
C MET A 84 17.17 0.37 8.41
N ILE A 85 16.73 -0.88 8.47
CA ILE A 85 15.32 -1.25 8.46
C ILE A 85 15.08 -2.36 9.49
N MET A 86 13.93 -2.28 10.17
CA MET A 86 13.50 -3.28 11.13
C MET A 86 12.73 -4.38 10.41
N GLY A 87 13.11 -5.64 10.65
CA GLY A 87 12.48 -6.82 10.10
C GLY A 87 11.20 -7.23 10.82
N SER A 88 10.79 -8.47 10.57
CA SER A 88 9.56 -9.05 11.10
C SER A 88 9.71 -9.49 12.54
N TRP A 89 8.81 -9.01 13.39
CA TRP A 89 8.66 -9.45 14.78
C TRP A 89 7.79 -10.71 14.88
N ALA A 90 7.22 -11.18 13.76
CA ALA A 90 6.14 -12.15 13.79
C ALA A 90 6.62 -13.60 14.03
N ILE A 91 7.85 -13.96 13.62
CA ILE A 91 8.36 -15.33 13.71
C ILE A 91 9.87 -15.34 13.96
N GLU A 92 10.25 -15.59 15.21
CA GLU A 92 11.64 -15.65 15.67
C GLU A 92 12.18 -17.09 15.62
N LYS A 93 12.42 -17.63 14.41
CA LYS A 93 13.40 -18.72 14.30
C LYS A 93 14.77 -18.13 14.05
N ASN A 94 15.73 -18.49 14.91
CA ASN A 94 17.10 -18.02 14.84
C ASN A 94 17.78 -18.29 13.50
N ASP A 95 17.30 -19.25 12.70
CA ASP A 95 17.97 -19.68 11.47
C ASP A 95 17.22 -19.36 10.17
N THR A 96 16.00 -18.83 10.24
CA THR A 96 15.24 -18.51 9.01
C THR A 96 15.50 -17.08 8.56
N VAL A 97 15.57 -16.89 7.24
CA VAL A 97 15.59 -15.55 6.63
C VAL A 97 14.29 -14.82 6.98
N ASP A 98 14.41 -13.59 7.44
CA ASP A 98 13.31 -12.70 7.82
C ASP A 98 12.35 -12.46 6.65
N SER A 99 11.04 -12.43 6.91
CA SER A 99 10.00 -12.22 5.90
C SER A 99 10.15 -10.90 5.12
N ILE A 100 10.76 -9.86 5.70
CA ILE A 100 11.00 -8.60 5.02
C ILE A 100 11.96 -8.76 3.82
N MET A 101 12.83 -9.76 3.86
CA MET A 101 13.85 -9.97 2.83
C MET A 101 13.26 -10.26 1.46
N LEU A 102 12.03 -10.79 1.38
CA LEU A 102 11.37 -11.00 0.10
C LEU A 102 11.02 -9.66 -0.59
N SER A 103 10.79 -8.61 0.20
CA SER A 103 10.52 -7.24 -0.27
C SER A 103 11.77 -6.38 -0.43
N ILE A 104 12.98 -6.95 -0.24
CA ILE A 104 14.22 -6.18 -0.17
C ILE A 104 14.51 -5.37 -1.43
N ASP A 105 14.14 -5.85 -2.62
CA ASP A 105 14.38 -5.12 -3.87
C ASP A 105 13.46 -3.90 -4.02
N ILE A 106 12.24 -3.97 -3.49
CA ILE A 106 11.33 -2.82 -3.39
C ILE A 106 11.95 -1.76 -2.47
N ILE A 107 12.47 -2.19 -1.32
CA ILE A 107 13.14 -1.33 -0.33
C ILE A 107 14.39 -0.68 -0.92
N LYS A 108 15.26 -1.46 -1.57
CA LYS A 108 16.47 -0.97 -2.25
C LYS A 108 16.13 0.06 -3.31
N TYR A 109 15.12 -0.18 -4.14
CA TYR A 109 14.73 0.77 -5.16
C TYR A 109 14.24 2.09 -4.54
N GLY A 110 13.41 2.02 -3.48
CA GLY A 110 13.01 3.20 -2.71
C GLY A 110 14.20 3.98 -2.13
N TYR A 111 15.17 3.27 -1.52
CA TYR A 111 16.40 3.88 -1.03
C TYR A 111 17.22 4.53 -2.14
N ASN A 112 17.39 3.85 -3.26
CA ASN A 112 18.15 4.35 -4.41
C ASN A 112 17.52 5.61 -5.00
N LEU A 113 16.18 5.76 -4.97
CA LEU A 113 15.53 7.02 -5.34
C LEU A 113 15.88 8.15 -4.36
N LEU A 114 15.91 7.84 -3.06
CA LEU A 114 16.23 8.82 -2.02
C LEU A 114 17.70 9.28 -2.07
N THR A 115 18.62 8.42 -2.54
CA THR A 115 20.07 8.68 -2.59
C THR A 115 20.62 8.78 -4.01
N ASN A 116 19.77 9.01 -5.01
CA ASN A 116 20.20 9.16 -6.41
C ASN A 116 21.06 7.98 -6.96
N PHE A 117 20.78 6.76 -6.48
CA PHE A 117 21.47 5.51 -6.78
C PHE A 117 22.95 5.48 -6.35
N GLU A 118 23.32 6.26 -5.33
CA GLU A 118 24.64 6.14 -4.70
C GLU A 118 24.84 4.74 -4.07
N PRO A 119 25.93 4.02 -4.43
CA PRO A 119 26.23 2.73 -3.85
C PRO A 119 26.38 2.81 -2.32
N SER A 120 25.71 1.92 -1.61
CA SER A 120 25.75 1.86 -0.15
C SER A 120 25.42 0.47 0.37
N GLN A 121 25.38 0.37 1.71
CA GLN A 121 24.90 -0.80 2.42
C GLN A 121 23.81 -0.39 3.40
N ILE A 122 22.77 -1.22 3.50
CA ILE A 122 21.70 -1.08 4.48
C ILE A 122 21.72 -2.28 5.43
N THR A 123 21.40 -2.03 6.69
CA THR A 123 21.33 -3.04 7.75
C THR A 123 19.87 -3.46 7.97
N VAL A 124 19.57 -4.73 7.75
CA VAL A 124 18.25 -5.30 8.04
C VAL A 124 18.33 -6.02 9.38
N TYR A 125 17.67 -5.47 10.40
CA TYR A 125 17.63 -6.07 11.74
C TYR A 125 16.54 -7.14 11.80
N GLN A 126 16.92 -8.39 12.02
CA GLN A 126 16.00 -9.51 12.22
C GLN A 126 15.62 -9.67 13.70
N SER A 127 16.51 -9.22 14.58
CA SER A 127 16.26 -9.08 16.02
C SER A 127 17.22 -8.03 16.60
N THR A 128 17.11 -7.75 17.90
CA THR A 128 18.04 -6.83 18.60
C THR A 128 19.51 -7.25 18.49
N LYS A 129 19.79 -8.54 18.24
CA LYS A 129 21.14 -9.10 18.18
C LYS A 129 21.52 -9.67 16.81
N LYS A 130 20.58 -9.79 15.88
CA LYS A 130 20.79 -10.41 14.56
C LYS A 130 20.44 -9.45 13.46
N TYR A 131 21.38 -9.23 12.54
CA TYR A 131 21.19 -8.39 11.37
C TYR A 131 21.86 -8.97 10.14
N VAL A 132 21.41 -8.53 8.97
CA VAL A 132 22.01 -8.84 7.68
C VAL A 132 22.34 -7.51 6.98
N GLN A 133 23.55 -7.40 6.45
CA GLN A 133 23.91 -6.28 5.60
C GLN A 133 23.57 -6.59 4.14
N VAL A 134 22.95 -5.63 3.48
CA VAL A 134 22.52 -5.77 2.09
C VAL A 134 23.07 -4.60 1.28
N ASN A 135 23.77 -4.91 0.18
CA ASN A 135 24.23 -3.90 -0.76
C ASN A 135 23.03 -3.27 -1.48
N THR A 136 23.06 -1.94 -1.66
CA THR A 136 21.99 -1.19 -2.33
C THR A 136 22.09 -1.20 -3.84
N VAL A 137 23.21 -1.71 -4.37
CA VAL A 137 23.35 -2.05 -5.80
C VAL A 137 22.20 -2.98 -6.16
N SER A 138 21.37 -2.52 -7.08
CA SER A 138 20.16 -3.20 -7.55
C SER A 138 20.36 -3.61 -9.00
N ASP A 139 19.75 -4.73 -9.38
CA ASP A 139 19.66 -5.14 -10.79
C ASP A 139 18.78 -4.19 -11.60
N ILE A 140 18.00 -3.34 -10.93
CA ILE A 140 17.16 -2.32 -11.55
C ILE A 140 18.01 -1.11 -11.93
N ALA A 141 18.05 -0.81 -13.23
CA ALA A 141 18.77 0.35 -13.75
C ALA A 141 18.26 1.68 -13.19
N LYS A 142 19.13 2.68 -13.14
CA LYS A 142 18.77 4.05 -12.74
C LYS A 142 17.79 4.64 -13.79
N PRO A 143 16.61 5.14 -13.39
CA PRO A 143 15.71 5.83 -14.30
C PRO A 143 16.34 7.13 -14.85
N ILE A 144 15.87 7.57 -16.01
CA ILE A 144 16.39 8.78 -16.65
C ILE A 144 15.78 10.02 -15.99
N TYR A 145 16.58 10.73 -15.19
CA TYR A 145 16.27 12.06 -14.65
C TYR A 145 17.58 12.80 -14.31
N HIS A 146 17.48 14.12 -14.07
CA HIS A 146 18.62 14.97 -13.73
C HIS A 146 18.48 15.51 -12.29
N CYS A 147 19.39 15.10 -11.40
CA CYS A 147 19.52 15.63 -10.04
C CYS A 147 20.92 15.37 -9.48
N SER A 148 21.32 16.13 -8.47
CA SER A 148 22.56 15.99 -7.72
C SER A 148 22.48 14.96 -6.59
N GLU A 149 21.55 15.12 -5.65
CA GLU A 149 21.51 14.35 -4.41
C GLU A 149 20.34 13.38 -4.38
N SER A 150 19.17 13.81 -4.88
CA SER A 150 17.95 13.01 -4.85
C SER A 150 16.99 13.43 -5.95
N VAL A 151 16.22 12.48 -6.48
CA VAL A 151 15.20 12.78 -7.51
C VAL A 151 14.14 13.76 -6.99
N PHE A 152 13.96 13.83 -5.67
CA PHE A 152 12.99 14.69 -4.99
C PHE A 152 13.49 16.13 -4.78
N GLU A 153 14.79 16.41 -4.98
CA GLU A 153 15.34 17.77 -4.81
C GLU A 153 14.73 18.78 -5.78
N ASN A 154 14.16 18.31 -6.90
CA ASN A 154 13.46 19.14 -7.88
C ASN A 154 11.98 19.38 -7.55
N GLY A 155 11.54 18.96 -6.37
CA GLY A 155 10.21 19.17 -5.82
C GLY A 155 9.21 18.05 -6.09
N TRP A 156 8.33 17.81 -5.12
CA TRP A 156 7.37 16.70 -5.11
C TRP A 156 6.27 16.75 -6.19
N LYS A 157 5.99 17.94 -6.74
CA LYS A 157 4.89 18.13 -7.71
C LYS A 157 5.10 17.36 -9.04
N LYS A 158 6.36 17.19 -9.45
CA LYS A 158 6.73 16.59 -10.75
C LYS A 158 7.02 15.10 -10.67
N ILE A 159 7.01 14.50 -9.47
CA ILE A 159 7.45 13.13 -9.24
C ILE A 159 6.57 12.12 -9.98
N LYS A 160 5.26 12.37 -10.05
CA LYS A 160 4.33 11.50 -10.78
C LYS A 160 4.66 11.47 -12.29
N ASP A 161 5.10 12.59 -12.86
CA ASP A 161 5.43 12.70 -14.29
C ASP A 161 6.68 11.91 -14.67
N LEU A 162 7.56 11.61 -13.70
CA LEU A 162 8.77 10.82 -13.89
C LEU A 162 8.50 9.32 -14.02
N LYS A 163 7.27 8.85 -13.75
CA LYS A 163 6.85 7.44 -13.89
C LYS A 163 7.79 6.43 -13.20
N LEU A 164 8.29 6.80 -12.02
CA LEU A 164 9.31 6.03 -11.31
C LEU A 164 8.77 4.68 -10.79
N PHE A 165 7.49 4.64 -10.40
CA PHE A 165 6.88 3.39 -9.97
C PHE A 165 6.65 2.46 -11.16
N GLU A 166 6.15 2.99 -12.27
CA GLU A 166 5.96 2.27 -13.53
C GLU A 166 7.30 1.73 -14.07
N HIS A 167 8.38 2.50 -13.94
CA HIS A 167 9.72 2.01 -14.23
C HIS A 167 10.06 0.77 -13.39
N PHE A 168 9.82 0.80 -12.07
CA PHE A 168 10.01 -0.38 -11.21
C PHE A 168 9.18 -1.58 -11.67
N LEU A 169 7.90 -1.36 -12.02
CA LEU A 169 7.01 -2.42 -12.52
C LEU A 169 7.55 -3.06 -13.81
N VAL A 170 7.95 -2.24 -14.79
CA VAL A 170 8.49 -2.70 -16.08
C VAL A 170 9.78 -3.51 -15.88
N GLN A 171 10.68 -3.04 -15.01
CA GLN A 171 11.93 -3.75 -14.70
C GLN A 171 11.70 -5.08 -13.97
N ASN A 172 10.55 -5.25 -13.34
CA ASN A 172 10.09 -6.51 -12.76
C ASN A 172 9.11 -7.27 -13.68
N ASN A 173 9.08 -6.94 -14.98
CA ASN A 173 8.25 -7.55 -16.02
C ASN A 173 6.73 -7.51 -15.74
N ILE A 174 6.24 -6.55 -14.95
CA ILE A 174 4.80 -6.41 -14.66
C ILE A 174 4.16 -5.58 -15.78
N ASN A 175 3.23 -6.19 -16.52
CA ASN A 175 2.57 -5.54 -17.64
C ASN A 175 1.52 -4.53 -17.17
N ILE A 176 1.83 -3.25 -17.30
CA ILE A 176 0.98 -2.15 -16.85
C ILE A 176 -0.34 -2.07 -17.64
N VAL A 177 -0.34 -2.41 -18.93
CA VAL A 177 -1.54 -2.35 -19.78
C VAL A 177 -2.60 -3.34 -19.29
N LEU A 178 -2.18 -4.53 -18.88
CA LEU A 178 -3.09 -5.54 -18.34
C LEU A 178 -3.64 -5.17 -16.95
N LEU A 179 -2.97 -4.27 -16.22
CA LEU A 179 -3.50 -3.76 -14.95
C LEU A 179 -4.76 -2.93 -15.16
N ASP A 180 -4.97 -2.33 -16.33
CA ASP A 180 -6.17 -1.53 -16.62
C ASP A 180 -7.44 -2.37 -16.73
N GLU A 181 -7.33 -3.70 -16.82
CA GLU A 181 -8.48 -4.62 -16.71
C GLU A 181 -9.02 -4.75 -15.26
N LEU A 182 -8.23 -4.29 -14.26
CA LEU A 182 -8.55 -4.40 -12.84
C LEU A 182 -9.18 -3.10 -12.30
N PRO A 183 -10.10 -3.21 -11.32
CA PRO A 183 -10.55 -2.06 -10.53
C PRO A 183 -9.39 -1.29 -9.87
N GLU A 184 -9.45 0.04 -9.84
CA GLU A 184 -8.39 0.88 -9.30
C GLU A 184 -7.97 0.52 -7.87
N ASP A 185 -8.92 0.16 -7.02
CA ASP A 185 -8.71 -0.17 -5.61
C ASP A 185 -8.03 -1.54 -5.37
N VAL A 186 -7.96 -2.41 -6.39
CA VAL A 186 -7.28 -3.73 -6.30
C VAL A 186 -5.92 -3.77 -7.00
N LYS A 187 -5.63 -2.84 -7.91
CA LYS A 187 -4.37 -2.86 -8.72
C LYS A 187 -3.13 -3.04 -7.85
N MET A 188 -3.00 -2.28 -6.78
CA MET A 188 -1.84 -2.33 -5.88
C MET A 188 -1.70 -3.67 -5.14
N LEU A 189 -2.82 -4.31 -4.78
CA LEU A 189 -2.80 -5.66 -4.21
C LEU A 189 -2.29 -6.66 -5.24
N VAL A 190 -2.83 -6.64 -6.46
CA VAL A 190 -2.45 -7.59 -7.52
C VAL A 190 -0.97 -7.41 -7.91
N ILE A 191 -0.49 -6.17 -8.02
CA ILE A 191 0.94 -5.87 -8.24
C ILE A 191 1.81 -6.55 -7.17
N ALA A 192 1.46 -6.40 -5.89
CA ALA A 192 2.22 -7.00 -4.79
C ALA A 192 2.18 -8.54 -4.82
N LEU A 193 1.03 -9.12 -5.17
CA LEU A 193 0.86 -10.57 -5.29
C LEU A 193 1.66 -11.16 -6.46
N ILE A 194 1.69 -10.50 -7.62
CA ILE A 194 2.51 -10.90 -8.78
C ILE A 194 4.00 -10.86 -8.41
N TYR A 195 4.45 -9.75 -7.82
CA TYR A 195 5.83 -9.61 -7.38
C TYR A 195 6.22 -10.75 -6.42
N PHE A 196 5.38 -10.99 -5.40
CA PHE A 196 5.60 -12.06 -4.43
C PHE A 196 5.64 -13.45 -5.10
N ALA A 197 4.65 -13.77 -5.94
CA ALA A 197 4.54 -15.06 -6.59
C ALA A 197 5.72 -15.34 -7.51
N ARG A 198 6.16 -14.36 -8.31
CA ARG A 198 7.34 -14.51 -9.19
C ARG A 198 8.62 -14.78 -8.40
N LYS A 199 8.83 -14.08 -7.28
CA LYS A 199 9.98 -14.34 -6.40
C LYS A 199 9.94 -15.77 -5.86
N LYS A 200 8.79 -16.23 -5.36
CA LYS A 200 8.63 -17.61 -4.87
C LYS A 200 8.78 -18.67 -5.95
N ILE A 201 8.23 -18.44 -7.14
CA ILE A 201 8.37 -19.35 -8.29
C ILE A 201 9.83 -19.46 -8.72
N SER A 202 10.61 -18.36 -8.68
CA SER A 202 12.05 -18.40 -8.96
C SER A 202 12.84 -19.26 -7.96
N GLU A 203 12.29 -19.46 -6.76
CA GLU A 203 12.81 -20.36 -5.72
C GLU A 203 12.18 -21.77 -5.79
N ASN A 204 11.40 -22.08 -6.84
CA ASN A 204 10.62 -23.30 -7.01
C ASN A 204 9.55 -23.56 -5.93
N ILE A 205 8.98 -22.49 -5.35
CA ILE A 205 7.93 -22.56 -4.33
C ILE A 205 6.59 -22.18 -4.95
N GLN A 206 5.61 -23.08 -4.89
CA GLN A 206 4.23 -22.84 -5.32
C GLN A 206 3.46 -22.09 -4.25
N VAL A 207 2.79 -21.00 -4.64
CA VAL A 207 2.06 -20.11 -3.71
C VAL A 207 0.66 -19.71 -4.20
N THR A 208 0.12 -20.46 -5.15
CA THR A 208 -1.18 -20.17 -5.78
C THR A 208 -2.31 -20.04 -4.76
N LYS A 209 -2.34 -20.93 -3.75
CA LYS A 209 -3.40 -20.98 -2.74
C LYS A 209 -3.37 -19.75 -1.84
N GLU A 210 -2.18 -19.33 -1.41
CA GLU A 210 -1.95 -18.14 -0.60
C GLU A 210 -2.44 -16.90 -1.34
N VAL A 211 -2.05 -16.77 -2.62
CA VAL A 211 -2.48 -15.66 -3.47
C VAL A 211 -4.01 -15.64 -3.63
N TYR A 212 -4.64 -16.79 -3.89
CA TYR A 212 -6.10 -16.85 -4.06
C TYR A 212 -6.82 -16.51 -2.76
N CYS A 213 -6.30 -16.93 -1.61
CA CYS A 213 -6.87 -16.56 -0.32
C CYS A 213 -6.79 -15.05 -0.07
N PHE A 214 -5.72 -14.36 -0.48
CA PHE A 214 -5.63 -12.90 -0.42
C PHE A 214 -6.64 -12.20 -1.34
N ILE A 215 -6.82 -12.69 -2.57
CA ILE A 215 -7.83 -12.17 -3.50
C ILE A 215 -9.23 -12.35 -2.91
N ILE A 216 -9.54 -13.53 -2.37
CA ILE A 216 -10.83 -13.80 -1.72
C ILE A 216 -11.03 -12.90 -0.51
N SER A 217 -9.99 -12.72 0.33
CA SER A 217 -10.04 -11.81 1.48
C SER A 217 -10.37 -10.39 1.06
N TYR A 218 -9.76 -9.90 -0.01
CA TYR A 218 -10.09 -8.60 -0.58
C TYR A 218 -11.55 -8.51 -1.05
N VAL A 219 -12.03 -9.49 -1.82
CA VAL A 219 -13.43 -9.50 -2.28
C VAL A 219 -14.38 -9.48 -1.09
N MET A 220 -14.12 -10.33 -0.09
CA MET A 220 -14.97 -10.37 1.09
C MET A 220 -14.96 -9.04 1.84
N LEU A 221 -13.79 -8.51 2.19
CA LEU A 221 -13.68 -7.31 3.02
C LEU A 221 -14.10 -6.03 2.28
N ASN A 222 -13.69 -5.84 1.02
CA ASN A 222 -13.95 -4.63 0.26
C ASN A 222 -15.29 -4.66 -0.49
N ALA A 223 -15.66 -5.78 -1.08
CA ALA A 223 -16.89 -5.85 -1.88
C ALA A 223 -18.10 -6.30 -1.05
N VAL A 224 -17.93 -7.30 -0.18
CA VAL A 224 -19.06 -7.94 0.53
C VAL A 224 -19.37 -7.28 1.88
N PHE A 225 -18.35 -6.93 2.67
CA PHE A 225 -18.53 -6.39 4.02
C PHE A 225 -18.56 -4.86 4.10
N ASP A 226 -18.06 -4.14 3.08
CA ASP A 226 -17.99 -2.67 3.10
C ASP A 226 -19.38 -2.03 2.92
N GLU A 227 -19.63 -0.94 3.64
CA GLU A 227 -20.92 -0.27 3.64
C GLU A 227 -21.27 0.41 2.30
N PRO A 228 -22.56 0.56 1.95
CA PRO A 228 -23.01 1.10 0.67
C PRO A 228 -22.48 2.49 0.30
N GLN A 229 -22.12 3.30 1.30
CA GLN A 229 -21.76 4.69 1.09
C GLN A 229 -20.34 4.89 0.51
N SER A 230 -19.49 3.86 0.53
CA SER A 230 -18.12 3.91 0.00
C SER A 230 -17.89 3.10 -1.27
N ALA A 231 -18.95 2.56 -1.88
CA ALA A 231 -18.86 1.49 -2.85
C ALA A 231 -18.29 1.92 -4.21
N SER A 232 -17.14 1.33 -4.54
CA SER A 232 -16.44 1.40 -5.82
C SER A 232 -17.21 0.70 -6.95
N GLU A 233 -16.72 0.86 -8.20
CA GLU A 233 -17.22 0.20 -9.42
C GLU A 233 -17.48 -1.32 -9.25
N ILE A 234 -16.79 -1.95 -8.31
CA ILE A 234 -16.92 -3.37 -7.96
C ILE A 234 -18.33 -3.75 -7.52
N ARG A 235 -19.01 -2.90 -6.72
CA ARG A 235 -20.32 -3.25 -6.16
C ARG A 235 -21.40 -3.37 -7.24
N ASN A 236 -21.27 -2.63 -8.34
CA ASN A 236 -22.19 -2.70 -9.47
C ASN A 236 -22.17 -4.07 -10.17
N SER A 237 -21.12 -4.87 -9.96
CA SER A 237 -20.99 -6.20 -10.56
C SER A 237 -21.57 -7.35 -9.71
N ILE A 238 -21.96 -7.09 -8.46
CA ILE A 238 -22.41 -8.11 -7.51
C ILE A 238 -23.82 -7.79 -7.02
N THR A 239 -24.69 -8.81 -7.00
CA THR A 239 -26.10 -8.63 -6.57
C THR A 239 -26.21 -8.57 -5.04
N GLU A 240 -27.21 -7.83 -4.53
CA GLU A 240 -27.46 -7.74 -3.08
C GLU A 240 -27.73 -9.11 -2.43
N LYS A 241 -28.44 -9.98 -3.15
CA LYS A 241 -28.69 -11.36 -2.73
C LYS A 241 -27.38 -12.14 -2.55
N ASP A 242 -26.44 -11.99 -3.49
CA ASP A 242 -25.17 -12.71 -3.45
C ASP A 242 -24.23 -12.14 -2.39
N PHE A 243 -24.28 -10.82 -2.08
CA PHE A 243 -23.57 -10.24 -0.93
C PHE A 243 -23.99 -10.93 0.38
N ASN A 244 -25.29 -10.96 0.64
CA ASN A 244 -25.82 -11.55 1.86
C ASN A 244 -25.51 -13.05 1.92
N THR A 245 -25.57 -13.74 0.77
CA THR A 245 -25.26 -15.17 0.69
C THR A 245 -23.78 -15.45 0.95
N ALA A 246 -22.86 -14.73 0.31
CA ALA A 246 -21.41 -14.88 0.52
C ALA A 246 -21.00 -14.51 1.96
N LYS A 247 -21.57 -13.43 2.51
CA LYS A 247 -21.40 -13.07 3.91
C LYS A 247 -21.83 -14.21 4.81
N ASN A 248 -23.03 -14.74 4.61
CA ASN A 248 -23.54 -15.86 5.39
C ASN A 248 -22.65 -17.09 5.27
N ILE A 249 -22.19 -17.50 4.08
CA ILE A 249 -21.33 -18.69 3.94
C ILE A 249 -20.03 -18.54 4.73
N THR A 250 -19.43 -17.36 4.69
CA THR A 250 -18.12 -17.12 5.31
C THR A 250 -18.20 -16.83 6.81
N THR A 251 -19.34 -16.32 7.30
CA THR A 251 -19.58 -16.05 8.72
C THR A 251 -20.42 -17.10 9.44
N LYS A 252 -21.11 -17.98 8.70
CA LYS A 252 -21.92 -19.05 9.29
C LYS A 252 -21.03 -19.89 10.20
N GLU A 253 -21.55 -20.18 11.38
CA GLU A 253 -20.84 -20.93 12.42
C GLU A 253 -19.48 -20.31 12.81
N LYS A 254 -19.31 -19.00 12.58
CA LYS A 254 -18.07 -18.26 12.90
C LYS A 254 -16.83 -18.84 12.20
N LYS A 255 -17.03 -19.52 11.07
CA LYS A 255 -16.03 -20.39 10.44
C LYS A 255 -14.69 -19.71 10.21
N TYR A 256 -14.66 -18.61 9.43
CA TYR A 256 -13.39 -18.01 8.99
C TYR A 256 -13.01 -16.71 9.71
N PHE A 257 -13.96 -15.92 10.19
CA PHE A 257 -13.69 -14.58 10.73
C PHE A 257 -13.46 -14.52 12.24
N VAL A 258 -13.69 -15.60 12.98
CA VAL A 258 -13.54 -15.62 14.44
C VAL A 258 -12.26 -16.32 14.83
N TYR A 259 -11.49 -15.66 15.68
CA TYR A 259 -10.33 -16.23 16.32
C TYR A 259 -10.75 -17.08 17.52
N ASP A 260 -10.27 -18.31 17.57
CA ASP A 260 -10.40 -19.20 18.71
C ASP A 260 -9.00 -19.71 19.09
N ASN A 261 -8.62 -19.59 20.36
CA ASN A 261 -7.25 -19.88 20.80
C ASN A 261 -6.93 -21.38 20.72
N ASP A 262 -7.89 -22.25 21.04
CA ASP A 262 -7.68 -23.69 21.02
C ASP A 262 -7.64 -24.24 19.60
N GLU A 263 -8.48 -23.70 18.71
CA GLU A 263 -8.35 -23.92 17.27
C GLU A 263 -7.00 -23.41 16.76
N ALA A 264 -6.60 -22.17 17.07
CA ALA A 264 -5.36 -21.57 16.60
C ALA A 264 -4.14 -22.43 16.95
N LYS A 265 -4.08 -22.95 18.19
CA LYS A 265 -3.02 -23.89 18.60
C LYS A 265 -3.02 -25.18 17.79
N ARG A 266 -4.19 -25.73 17.46
CA ARG A 266 -4.31 -26.97 16.66
C ARG A 266 -3.95 -26.78 15.19
N ILE A 267 -4.27 -25.63 14.61
CA ILE A 267 -4.05 -25.36 13.18
C ILE A 267 -2.75 -24.60 12.91
N PHE A 268 -1.99 -24.23 13.95
CA PHE A 268 -0.77 -23.44 13.84
C PHE A 268 0.26 -24.09 12.91
N ASN A 269 0.75 -23.27 11.98
CA ASN A 269 1.72 -23.60 10.97
C ASN A 269 2.55 -22.33 10.74
N GLU A 270 3.78 -22.40 11.21
CA GLU A 270 4.73 -21.30 11.15
C GLU A 270 5.10 -20.92 9.71
N ASN A 271 5.28 -21.89 8.82
CA ASN A 271 5.61 -21.62 7.43
C ASN A 271 4.49 -20.84 6.75
N THR A 272 3.23 -21.22 7.00
CA THR A 272 2.07 -20.46 6.55
C THR A 272 2.11 -19.02 7.05
N LEU A 273 2.29 -18.80 8.35
CA LEU A 273 2.36 -17.43 8.90
C LEU A 273 3.51 -16.63 8.30
N LYS A 274 4.67 -17.27 8.07
CA LYS A 274 5.83 -16.65 7.43
C LYS A 274 5.46 -16.17 6.02
N THR A 275 4.82 -17.02 5.23
CA THR A 275 4.38 -16.69 3.87
C THR A 275 3.35 -15.57 3.87
N LEU A 276 2.40 -15.57 4.81
CA LEU A 276 1.45 -14.47 4.95
C LEU A 276 2.14 -13.15 5.35
N ALA A 277 3.19 -13.21 6.17
CA ALA A 277 3.98 -12.04 6.54
C ALA A 277 4.78 -11.51 5.34
N GLU A 278 5.39 -12.38 4.53
CA GLU A 278 6.11 -11.99 3.30
C GLU A 278 5.22 -11.24 2.31
N ILE A 279 3.97 -11.70 2.10
CA ILE A 279 2.99 -11.01 1.25
C ILE A 279 2.64 -9.63 1.84
N GLN A 280 2.43 -9.55 3.16
CA GLN A 280 2.13 -8.27 3.83
C GLN A 280 3.28 -7.26 3.68
N TYR A 281 4.54 -7.70 3.82
CA TYR A 281 5.70 -6.83 3.59
C TYR A 281 5.82 -6.38 2.14
N CYS A 282 5.55 -7.26 1.17
CA CYS A 282 5.49 -6.85 -0.23
C CYS A 282 4.44 -5.77 -0.44
N LEU A 283 3.22 -5.99 0.06
CA LEU A 283 2.13 -5.02 -0.06
C LEU A 283 2.44 -3.69 0.64
N LEU A 284 3.06 -3.74 1.82
CA LEU A 284 3.45 -2.57 2.60
C LEU A 284 4.48 -1.73 1.85
N HIS A 285 5.59 -2.35 1.45
CA HIS A 285 6.66 -1.65 0.75
C HIS A 285 6.27 -1.22 -0.66
N MET A 286 5.37 -1.95 -1.33
CA MET A 286 4.81 -1.51 -2.62
C MET A 286 3.96 -0.25 -2.43
N ASN A 287 3.15 -0.17 -1.36
CA ASN A 287 2.40 1.05 -1.04
C ASN A 287 3.31 2.22 -0.68
N TYR A 288 4.38 2.00 0.06
CA TYR A 288 5.38 3.03 0.36
C TYR A 288 6.06 3.53 -0.91
N LEU A 289 6.49 2.62 -1.77
CA LEU A 289 7.13 2.99 -3.03
C LEU A 289 6.17 3.72 -3.97
N ASN A 290 4.93 3.24 -4.11
CA ASN A 290 3.89 3.95 -4.86
C ASN A 290 3.68 5.36 -4.31
N THR A 291 3.64 5.52 -2.98
CA THR A 291 3.51 6.83 -2.33
C THR A 291 4.68 7.74 -2.66
N LEU A 292 5.90 7.22 -2.51
CA LEU A 292 7.15 7.91 -2.78
C LEU A 292 7.22 8.38 -4.24
N CYS A 293 6.74 7.57 -5.17
CA CYS A 293 6.69 7.86 -6.60
C CYS A 293 5.48 8.72 -7.03
N GLY A 294 4.83 9.44 -6.11
CA GLY A 294 3.74 10.36 -6.46
C GLY A 294 2.35 9.73 -6.54
N SER A 295 2.19 8.49 -6.08
CA SER A 295 0.93 7.73 -6.06
C SER A 295 0.24 7.59 -7.42
N PRO A 296 0.92 6.98 -8.43
CA PRO A 296 0.28 6.69 -9.72
C PRO A 296 -0.92 5.75 -9.59
N PHE A 297 -0.90 4.83 -8.63
CA PHE A 297 -2.01 3.91 -8.33
C PHE A 297 -2.67 4.24 -6.99
N MET A 298 -3.94 3.84 -6.82
CA MET A 298 -4.62 3.94 -5.52
C MET A 298 -3.91 3.06 -4.48
N LYS A 299 -3.66 3.62 -3.30
CA LYS A 299 -3.04 2.86 -2.19
C LYS A 299 -4.02 1.81 -1.67
N THR A 300 -3.51 0.63 -1.37
CA THR A 300 -4.29 -0.42 -0.73
C THR A 300 -4.66 -0.01 0.70
N ARG A 301 -5.90 -0.30 1.10
CA ARG A 301 -6.35 -0.15 2.49
C ARG A 301 -6.32 -1.50 3.17
N PHE A 302 -5.37 -1.73 4.08
CA PHE A 302 -5.16 -3.04 4.71
C PHE A 302 -6.43 -3.63 5.33
N HIS A 303 -7.25 -2.84 6.03
CA HIS A 303 -8.50 -3.31 6.63
C HIS A 303 -9.56 -3.76 5.61
N LYS A 304 -9.43 -3.37 4.34
CA LYS A 304 -10.30 -3.80 3.23
C LYS A 304 -9.69 -4.95 2.42
N THR A 305 -8.49 -5.40 2.76
CA THR A 305 -7.74 -6.36 1.93
C THR A 305 -7.35 -7.60 2.72
N PHE A 306 -6.91 -7.42 3.96
CA PHE A 306 -6.28 -8.46 4.74
C PHE A 306 -7.02 -8.69 6.07
N ASN A 307 -7.46 -9.93 6.27
CA ASN A 307 -7.82 -10.46 7.59
C ASN A 307 -7.05 -11.77 7.81
N GLY A 308 -6.09 -11.74 8.74
CA GLY A 308 -5.18 -12.86 8.97
C GLY A 308 -5.90 -14.15 9.37
N THR A 309 -6.90 -14.06 10.26
CA THR A 309 -7.69 -15.24 10.68
C THR A 309 -8.45 -15.84 9.51
N PHE A 310 -9.10 -15.00 8.71
CA PHE A 310 -9.84 -15.41 7.53
C PHE A 310 -8.94 -16.13 6.52
N ILE A 311 -7.86 -15.49 6.10
CA ILE A 311 -6.93 -16.04 5.10
C ILE A 311 -6.32 -17.34 5.61
N TYR A 312 -5.90 -17.38 6.86
CA TYR A 312 -5.24 -18.54 7.44
C TYR A 312 -6.15 -19.77 7.47
N LYS A 313 -7.39 -19.60 7.95
CA LYS A 313 -8.37 -20.68 8.00
C LYS A 313 -8.83 -21.10 6.59
N LEU A 314 -8.98 -20.16 5.68
CA LEU A 314 -9.33 -20.44 4.29
C LEU A 314 -8.24 -21.28 3.60
N LEU A 315 -6.97 -20.92 3.81
CA LEU A 315 -5.83 -21.67 3.28
C LEU A 315 -5.77 -23.09 3.86
N LYS A 316 -6.06 -23.24 5.15
CA LYS A 316 -6.11 -24.55 5.80
C LYS A 316 -7.18 -25.46 5.18
N ASP A 317 -8.37 -24.93 4.92
CA ASP A 317 -9.48 -25.65 4.29
C ASP A 317 -9.24 -25.96 2.80
N MET A 318 -8.49 -25.11 2.11
CA MET A 318 -8.08 -25.30 0.71
C MET A 318 -6.91 -26.30 0.56
N ASN A 319 -6.24 -26.66 1.67
CA ASN A 319 -5.11 -27.58 1.62
C ASN A 319 -5.55 -28.99 1.20
N GLY A 320 -4.79 -29.63 0.31
CA GLY A 320 -5.13 -30.95 -0.25
C GLY A 320 -6.26 -30.96 -1.29
N ARG A 321 -6.81 -29.80 -1.67
CA ARG A 321 -7.86 -29.65 -2.69
C ARG A 321 -7.37 -28.86 -3.90
N ASP A 322 -8.03 -29.02 -5.04
CA ASP A 322 -7.87 -28.10 -6.18
C ASP A 322 -8.46 -26.74 -5.81
N GLU A 323 -7.69 -25.68 -6.06
CA GLU A 323 -8.05 -24.32 -5.67
C GLU A 323 -9.27 -23.79 -6.42
N LYS A 324 -9.45 -24.13 -7.70
CA LYS A 324 -10.58 -23.64 -8.51
C LYS A 324 -11.87 -24.36 -8.13
N GLU A 325 -11.79 -25.68 -7.91
CA GLU A 325 -12.90 -26.48 -7.39
C GLU A 325 -13.34 -25.98 -6.01
N PHE A 326 -12.39 -25.76 -5.09
CA PHE A 326 -12.69 -25.24 -3.75
C PHE A 326 -13.42 -23.90 -3.81
N ILE A 327 -12.95 -22.95 -4.63
CA ILE A 327 -13.56 -21.63 -4.78
C ILE A 327 -14.96 -21.75 -5.39
N GLY A 328 -15.11 -22.59 -6.41
CA GLY A 328 -16.38 -22.88 -7.06
C GLY A 328 -17.42 -23.42 -6.10
N GLU A 329 -17.02 -24.34 -5.20
CA GLU A 329 -17.89 -24.84 -4.14
C GLU A 329 -18.22 -23.78 -3.09
N LEU A 330 -17.21 -23.04 -2.61
CA LEU A 330 -17.35 -22.03 -1.56
C LEU A 330 -18.37 -20.97 -1.94
N PHE A 331 -18.37 -20.52 -3.20
CA PHE A 331 -19.28 -19.48 -3.69
C PHE A 331 -20.37 -20.00 -4.64
N LYS A 332 -20.65 -21.31 -4.65
CA LYS A 332 -21.66 -21.94 -5.51
C LYS A 332 -23.04 -21.26 -5.43
N THR A 333 -23.40 -20.75 -4.26
CA THR A 333 -24.70 -20.11 -4.01
C THR A 333 -24.65 -18.57 -4.10
N ALA A 334 -23.49 -17.99 -4.39
CA ALA A 334 -23.27 -16.56 -4.61
C ALA A 334 -22.58 -16.33 -5.98
N PRO A 335 -23.25 -16.62 -7.11
CA PRO A 335 -22.63 -16.69 -8.43
C PRO A 335 -21.97 -15.38 -8.88
N SER A 336 -22.52 -14.20 -8.58
CA SER A 336 -21.86 -12.94 -8.97
C SER A 336 -20.57 -12.67 -8.19
N VAL A 337 -20.49 -13.09 -6.92
CA VAL A 337 -19.24 -13.06 -6.13
C VAL A 337 -18.22 -14.03 -6.73
N LEU A 338 -18.65 -15.26 -7.07
CA LEU A 338 -17.80 -16.25 -7.72
C LEU A 338 -17.24 -15.72 -9.06
N THR A 339 -18.09 -15.14 -9.90
CA THR A 339 -17.68 -14.52 -11.17
C THR A 339 -16.65 -13.42 -10.95
N PHE A 340 -16.84 -12.57 -9.94
CA PHE A 340 -15.90 -11.49 -9.64
C PHE A 340 -14.55 -12.02 -9.16
N VAL A 341 -14.54 -12.99 -8.22
CA VAL A 341 -13.31 -13.67 -7.76
C VAL A 341 -12.57 -14.30 -8.93
N ASN A 342 -13.29 -15.05 -9.79
CA ASN A 342 -12.69 -15.70 -10.96
C ASN A 342 -12.14 -14.69 -11.98
N LYS A 343 -12.77 -13.53 -12.14
CA LYS A 343 -12.24 -12.45 -12.98
C LYS A 343 -10.90 -11.96 -12.43
N LEU A 344 -10.81 -11.65 -11.13
CA LEU A 344 -9.56 -11.19 -10.51
C LEU A 344 -8.46 -12.25 -10.58
N ILE A 345 -8.79 -13.51 -10.31
CA ILE A 345 -7.87 -14.64 -10.43
C ILE A 345 -7.37 -14.78 -11.88
N SER A 346 -8.27 -14.77 -12.86
CA SER A 346 -7.88 -14.90 -14.26
C SER A 346 -6.98 -13.77 -14.72
N THR A 347 -7.26 -12.52 -14.32
CA THR A 347 -6.37 -11.39 -14.63
C THR A 347 -5.02 -11.51 -13.92
N TYR A 348 -4.99 -11.97 -12.67
CA TYR A 348 -3.74 -12.30 -11.98
C TYR A 348 -2.95 -13.40 -12.70
N GLU A 349 -3.59 -14.51 -13.10
CA GLU A 349 -2.96 -15.62 -13.81
C GLU A 349 -2.36 -15.18 -15.16
N LYS A 350 -3.02 -14.24 -15.87
CA LYS A 350 -2.49 -13.66 -17.12
C LYS A 350 -1.28 -12.75 -16.89
N LEU A 351 -1.22 -12.11 -15.72
CA LEU A 351 -0.18 -11.15 -15.35
C LEU A 351 1.05 -11.82 -14.74
N LEU A 352 0.90 -13.02 -14.17
CA LEU A 352 1.97 -13.82 -13.57
C LEU A 352 2.96 -14.25 -14.65
#